data_AF-A0A370L1F8-F1
#
_entry.id   AF-A0A370L1F8-F1
#
_cell.length_a   1.000
_cell.length_b   1.000
_cell.length_c   1.000
_cell.angle_alpha   90.00
_cell.angle_beta   90.00
_cell.angle_gamma   90.00
#
_symmetry.space_group_name_H-M   'P 1'
#
loop_
_entity.id
_entity.type
_entity.pdbx_description
1 polymer ?
#
loop_
_entity_poly.entity_id
_entity_poly.type
_entity_poly.pdbx_seq_one_letter_code
_entity_poly.pdbx_strand_id
1 'polypeptide(L)'
;MFSGGRDSTLAALRMATDGAPMVLVTVTSGHLVGIERVKTRLRELAPFLPPETSWLQVRQPTELRTDTSFYETTCLPCHHAYVVVSGAVARLFGATRLAFGYVTYQQGWPEQTPLAITRMRNVLARHEITLELPVYDVPAKEDIIAELAAYGLSTFALEQKCLQQIKNVVLSEERLEQQVRLWEQAIDQSMCKLDEISIDVMEERRMREFR
;
A
#
# COMPACT_ATOMS: atom_id res chain seq x y z
N MET A 1 -4.19 -1.75 -0.85
CA MET A 1 -2.97 -1.98 -0.05
C MET A 1 -3.23 -1.66 1.40
N PHE A 2 -2.94 -2.61 2.29
CA PHE A 2 -3.25 -2.53 3.71
C PHE A 2 -1.99 -2.78 4.56
N SER A 3 -1.50 -1.75 5.24
CA SER A 3 -0.31 -1.85 6.10
C SER A 3 -0.62 -2.21 7.55
N GLY A 4 -1.87 -2.02 8.00
CA GLY A 4 -2.24 -2.01 9.42
C GLY A 4 -2.00 -0.66 10.11
N GLY A 5 -1.46 0.32 9.38
CA GLY A 5 -1.31 1.70 9.83
C GLY A 5 -2.67 2.41 9.91
N ARG A 6 -2.69 3.59 10.54
CA ARG A 6 -3.92 4.37 10.72
C ARG A 6 -4.58 4.71 9.38
N ASP A 7 -3.77 5.19 8.45
CA ASP A 7 -4.24 5.75 7.18
C ASP A 7 -4.82 4.64 6.27
N SER A 8 -4.14 3.49 6.18
CA SER A 8 -4.66 2.33 5.45
C SER A 8 -5.85 1.64 6.13
N THR A 9 -5.98 1.78 7.46
CA THR A 9 -7.17 1.34 8.20
C THR A 9 -8.38 2.18 7.84
N LEU A 10 -8.26 3.51 7.89
CA LEU A 10 -9.37 4.39 7.53
C LEU A 10 -9.73 4.27 6.05
N ALA A 11 -8.73 4.10 5.17
CA ALA A 11 -8.98 3.81 3.76
C ALA A 11 -9.81 2.53 3.59
N ALA A 12 -9.49 1.45 4.31
CA ALA A 12 -10.27 0.21 4.24
C ALA A 12 -11.71 0.39 4.74
N LEU A 13 -11.93 1.18 5.80
CA LEU A 13 -13.27 1.51 6.30
C LEU A 13 -14.08 2.30 5.25
N ARG A 14 -13.50 3.34 4.66
CA ARG A 14 -14.16 4.14 3.60
C ARG A 14 -14.42 3.32 2.34
N MET A 15 -13.53 2.40 1.99
CA MET A 15 -13.79 1.48 0.87
C MET A 15 -14.92 0.48 1.18
N ALA A 16 -15.13 0.12 2.44
CA ALA A 16 -16.19 -0.82 2.82
C ALA A 16 -17.58 -0.21 2.68
N THR A 17 -17.71 1.11 2.88
CA THR A 17 -18.99 1.81 2.72
C THR A 17 -19.46 1.84 1.26
N ASP A 18 -18.55 1.70 0.30
CA ASP A 18 -18.88 1.65 -1.13
C ASP A 18 -19.52 0.30 -1.55
N GLY A 19 -19.49 -0.72 -0.68
CA GLY A 19 -20.12 -2.03 -0.92
C GLY A 19 -19.44 -2.92 -1.95
N ALA A 20 -18.36 -2.47 -2.59
CA ALA A 20 -17.59 -3.27 -3.55
C ALA A 20 -16.82 -4.40 -2.84
N PRO A 21 -16.72 -5.60 -3.44
CA PRO A 21 -15.83 -6.65 -2.96
C PRO A 21 -14.39 -6.12 -2.87
N MET A 22 -13.70 -6.42 -1.78
CA MET A 22 -12.34 -5.94 -1.55
C MET A 22 -11.41 -7.07 -1.09
N VAL A 23 -10.13 -6.91 -1.41
CA VAL A 23 -9.04 -7.73 -0.91
C VAL A 23 -8.02 -6.82 -0.22
N LEU A 24 -7.74 -7.09 1.04
CA LEU A 24 -6.69 -6.41 1.79
C LEU A 24 -5.36 -7.10 1.54
N VAL A 25 -4.34 -6.36 1.12
CA VAL A 25 -3.02 -6.93 0.81
C VAL A 25 -1.96 -6.27 1.68
N THR A 26 -1.28 -7.07 2.51
CA THR A 26 -0.13 -6.67 3.33
C THR A 26 1.13 -7.30 2.77
N VAL A 27 2.10 -6.48 2.39
CA VAL A 27 3.42 -6.97 1.94
C VAL A 27 4.36 -7.11 3.15
N THR A 28 5.07 -8.22 3.24
CA THR A 28 6.08 -8.52 4.27
C THR A 28 7.42 -8.85 3.62
N SER A 29 8.52 -8.46 4.24
CA SER A 29 9.89 -8.72 3.78
C SER A 29 10.80 -9.01 4.98
N GLY A 30 12.04 -9.43 4.74
CA GLY A 30 12.99 -9.73 5.83
C GLY A 30 13.37 -8.52 6.69
N HIS A 31 13.11 -7.29 6.23
CA HIS A 31 13.37 -6.07 6.99
C HIS A 31 12.11 -5.45 7.62
N LEU A 32 10.95 -6.10 7.47
CA LEU A 32 9.68 -5.70 8.07
C LEU A 32 9.36 -6.59 9.26
N VAL A 33 9.10 -5.99 10.42
CA VAL A 33 8.84 -6.73 11.67
C VAL A 33 7.50 -6.37 12.31
N GLY A 34 6.90 -7.37 12.97
CA GLY A 34 5.69 -7.19 13.77
C GLY A 34 4.38 -7.33 12.98
N ILE A 35 4.28 -8.34 12.12
CA ILE A 35 3.04 -8.71 11.41
C ILE A 35 1.86 -8.97 12.35
N GLU A 36 2.12 -9.46 13.57
CA GLU A 36 1.08 -9.70 14.58
C GLU A 36 0.30 -8.43 14.96
N ARG A 37 0.91 -7.24 14.85
CA ARG A 37 0.18 -5.97 15.05
C ARG A 37 -0.82 -5.71 13.92
N VAL A 38 -0.48 -6.07 12.69
CA VAL A 38 -1.40 -6.00 11.55
C VAL A 38 -2.58 -6.95 11.79
N LYS A 39 -2.32 -8.16 12.29
CA LYS A 39 -3.39 -9.10 12.68
C LYS A 39 -4.27 -8.55 13.80
N THR A 40 -3.70 -7.85 14.79
CA THR A 40 -4.49 -7.12 15.79
C THR A 40 -5.38 -6.06 15.14
N ARG A 41 -4.86 -5.29 14.17
CA ARG A 41 -5.68 -4.34 13.42
C ARG A 41 -6.80 -5.01 12.61
N LEU A 42 -6.56 -6.20 12.05
CA LEU A 42 -7.59 -6.95 11.32
C LEU A 42 -8.70 -7.43 12.26
N ARG A 43 -8.38 -7.85 13.49
CA ARG A 43 -9.40 -8.15 14.52
C ARG A 43 -10.25 -6.93 14.87
N GLU A 44 -9.61 -5.77 15.00
CA GLU A 44 -10.31 -4.50 15.19
C GLU A 44 -11.26 -4.17 14.02
N LEU A 45 -10.85 -4.45 12.78
CA LEU A 45 -11.64 -4.17 11.57
C LEU A 45 -12.72 -5.21 11.26
N ALA A 46 -12.60 -6.44 11.76
CA ALA A 46 -13.48 -7.56 11.42
C ALA A 46 -15.00 -7.32 11.64
N PRO A 47 -15.44 -6.51 12.63
CA PRO A 47 -16.84 -6.14 12.78
C PRO A 47 -17.35 -5.16 11.71
N PHE A 48 -16.46 -4.38 11.10
CA PHE A 48 -16.79 -3.28 10.17
C PHE A 48 -16.70 -3.69 8.70
N LEU A 49 -15.87 -4.68 8.39
CA LEU A 49 -15.68 -5.17 7.03
C LEU A 49 -16.61 -6.35 6.70
N PRO A 50 -17.00 -6.52 5.42
CA PRO A 50 -17.74 -7.69 4.98
C PRO A 50 -17.04 -8.99 5.40
N PRO A 51 -17.78 -10.02 5.89
CA PRO A 51 -17.19 -11.27 6.37
C PRO A 51 -16.34 -12.01 5.32
N GLU A 52 -16.66 -11.81 4.04
CA GLU A 52 -16.01 -12.42 2.88
C GLU A 52 -14.83 -11.62 2.35
N THR A 53 -14.51 -10.45 2.93
CA THR A 53 -13.29 -9.71 2.60
C THR A 53 -12.07 -10.58 2.92
N SER A 54 -11.26 -10.88 1.90
CA SER A 54 -10.00 -11.59 2.07
C SER A 54 -8.89 -10.64 2.54
N TRP A 55 -8.02 -11.14 3.40
CA TRP A 55 -6.72 -10.56 3.69
C TRP A 55 -5.62 -11.51 3.23
N LEU A 56 -4.67 -10.96 2.48
CA LEU A 56 -3.49 -11.65 1.97
C LEU A 56 -2.24 -11.05 2.60
N GLN A 57 -1.47 -11.89 3.28
CA GLN A 57 -0.07 -11.59 3.59
C GLN A 57 0.81 -12.09 2.45
N VAL A 58 1.46 -11.17 1.76
CA VAL A 58 2.29 -11.48 0.58
C VAL A 58 3.75 -11.22 0.90
N ARG A 59 4.64 -12.16 0.56
CA ARG A 59 6.08 -11.92 0.61
C ARG A 59 6.46 -10.96 -0.50
N GLN A 60 7.22 -9.91 -0.15
CA GLN A 60 7.80 -8.99 -1.13
C GLN A 60 8.65 -9.80 -2.13
N PRO A 61 8.35 -9.75 -3.44
CA PRO A 61 9.14 -10.45 -4.43
C PRO A 61 10.58 -9.95 -4.42
N THR A 62 11.53 -10.88 -4.44
CA THR A 62 12.97 -10.55 -4.54
C THR A 62 13.38 -10.20 -5.96
N GLU A 63 12.57 -10.59 -6.96
CA GLU A 63 12.84 -10.33 -8.36
C GLU A 63 11.59 -9.78 -9.05
N LEU A 64 11.61 -8.47 -9.35
CA LEU A 64 10.56 -7.77 -10.10
C LEU A 64 10.87 -7.67 -11.59
N ARG A 65 11.89 -8.40 -12.06
CA ARG A 65 12.40 -8.46 -13.46
C ARG A 65 12.69 -7.09 -14.08
N THR A 66 13.04 -6.14 -13.23
CA THR A 66 13.40 -4.76 -13.56
C THR A 66 14.63 -4.40 -12.74
N ASP A 67 15.63 -3.77 -13.36
CA ASP A 67 16.76 -3.21 -12.62
C ASP A 67 16.24 -2.11 -11.70
N THR A 68 16.63 -2.13 -10.43
CA THR A 68 16.26 -1.13 -9.43
C THR A 68 17.49 -0.55 -8.74
N SER A 69 18.69 -0.82 -9.25
CA SER A 69 19.98 -0.38 -8.67
C SER A 69 20.18 1.13 -8.72
N PHE A 70 19.43 1.83 -9.57
CA PHE A 70 19.45 3.29 -9.71
C PHE A 70 18.73 4.04 -8.58
N TYR A 71 17.96 3.35 -7.74
CA TYR A 71 17.25 4.02 -6.67
C TYR A 71 18.21 4.50 -5.60
N GLU A 72 17.96 5.70 -5.12
CA GLU A 72 18.55 6.14 -3.87
C GLU A 72 17.95 5.42 -2.68
N THR A 73 18.64 5.50 -1.54
CA THR A 73 18.20 4.91 -0.28
C THR A 73 16.99 5.68 0.24
N THR A 74 15.81 5.34 -0.28
CA THR A 74 14.52 5.95 0.03
C THR A 74 13.45 4.85 0.12
N CYS A 75 12.18 5.22 0.29
CA CYS A 75 11.07 4.27 0.25
C CYS A 75 10.64 3.85 -1.17
N LEU A 76 11.08 4.54 -2.23
CA LEU A 76 10.67 4.28 -3.62
C LEU A 76 10.92 2.82 -4.09
N PRO A 77 12.06 2.15 -3.81
CA PRO A 77 12.26 0.75 -4.20
C PRO A 77 11.23 -0.20 -3.59
N CYS A 78 10.96 -0.04 -2.29
CA CYS A 78 9.96 -0.87 -1.61
C CYS A 78 8.56 -0.56 -2.15
N HIS A 79 8.28 0.72 -2.40
CA HIS A 79 6.99 1.12 -2.93
C HIS A 79 6.76 0.65 -4.37
N HIS A 80 7.80 0.58 -5.20
CA HIS A 80 7.75 -0.08 -6.51
C HIS A 80 7.28 -1.53 -6.36
N ALA A 81 7.87 -2.30 -5.43
CA ALA A 81 7.43 -3.65 -5.15
C ALA A 81 5.96 -3.71 -4.70
N TYR A 82 5.51 -2.77 -3.87
CA TYR A 82 4.13 -2.73 -3.39
C TYR A 82 3.11 -2.46 -4.49
N VAL A 83 3.44 -1.57 -5.45
CA VAL A 83 2.58 -1.28 -6.61
C VAL A 83 2.54 -2.48 -7.55
N VAL A 84 3.67 -3.14 -7.78
CA VAL A 84 3.71 -4.31 -8.68
C VAL A 84 2.99 -5.51 -8.07
N VAL A 85 3.18 -5.78 -6.77
CA VAL A 85 2.43 -6.82 -6.06
C VAL A 85 0.95 -6.53 -6.10
N SER A 86 0.53 -5.28 -5.90
CA SER A 86 -0.89 -4.93 -5.94
C SER A 86 -1.47 -5.09 -7.34
N GLY A 87 -0.73 -4.74 -8.40
CA GLY A 87 -1.11 -5.02 -9.78
C GLY A 87 -1.25 -6.51 -10.08
N ALA A 88 -0.30 -7.33 -9.65
CA ALA A 88 -0.35 -8.79 -9.82
C ALA A 88 -1.55 -9.40 -9.08
N VAL A 89 -1.78 -9.01 -7.83
CA VAL A 89 -2.95 -9.46 -7.06
C VAL A 89 -4.24 -8.96 -7.69
N ALA A 90 -4.30 -7.71 -8.17
CA ALA A 90 -5.47 -7.19 -8.85
C ALA A 90 -5.83 -8.04 -10.07
N ARG A 91 -4.83 -8.42 -10.89
CA ARG A 91 -5.04 -9.33 -12.02
C ARG A 91 -5.55 -10.71 -11.59
N LEU A 92 -4.99 -11.31 -10.53
CA LEU A 92 -5.43 -12.61 -10.00
C LEU A 92 -6.90 -12.60 -9.55
N PHE A 93 -7.38 -11.47 -9.02
CA PHE A 93 -8.75 -11.32 -8.53
C PHE A 93 -9.69 -10.61 -9.52
N GLY A 94 -9.21 -10.25 -10.72
CA GLY A 94 -9.99 -9.47 -11.70
C GLY A 94 -10.38 -8.07 -11.21
N ALA A 95 -9.60 -7.48 -10.31
CA ALA A 95 -9.84 -6.14 -9.80
C ALA A 95 -9.26 -5.06 -10.73
N THR A 96 -10.02 -3.99 -10.94
CA THR A 96 -9.63 -2.83 -11.76
C THR A 96 -9.38 -1.57 -10.92
N ARG A 97 -9.42 -1.69 -9.59
CA ARG A 97 -9.24 -0.60 -8.63
C ARG A 97 -8.14 -0.96 -7.64
N LEU A 98 -7.21 -0.03 -7.41
CA LEU A 98 -6.18 -0.15 -6.38
C LEU A 98 -6.29 1.01 -5.39
N ALA A 99 -6.59 0.68 -4.14
CA ALA A 99 -6.67 1.66 -3.07
C ALA A 99 -5.36 1.73 -2.25
N PHE A 100 -4.88 2.93 -1.96
CA PHE A 100 -3.79 3.21 -1.02
C PHE A 100 -4.25 4.18 0.07
N GLY A 101 -3.74 3.99 1.30
CA GLY A 101 -4.01 4.89 2.43
C GLY A 101 -3.11 6.13 2.43
N TYR A 102 -2.91 6.77 1.29
CA TYR A 102 -2.10 8.00 1.23
C TYR A 102 -2.88 9.20 1.73
N VAL A 103 -2.17 10.16 2.32
CA VAL A 103 -2.73 11.34 3.00
C VAL A 103 -1.90 12.59 2.67
N THR A 104 -2.52 13.77 2.63
CA THR A 104 -1.79 15.01 2.28
C THR A 104 -0.72 15.40 3.29
N TYR A 105 -0.89 15.11 4.59
CA TYR A 105 0.12 15.44 5.59
C TYR A 105 1.40 14.57 5.51
N GLN A 106 1.41 13.55 4.65
CA GLN A 106 2.57 12.69 4.39
C GLN A 106 3.27 13.00 3.05
N GLN A 107 3.00 14.16 2.44
CA GLN A 107 3.64 14.57 1.18
C GLN A 107 5.18 14.69 1.22
N GLY A 108 5.79 14.68 2.41
CA GLY A 108 7.25 14.61 2.56
C GLY A 108 7.85 13.24 2.21
N TRP A 109 7.04 12.18 2.13
CA TRP A 109 7.50 10.87 1.66
C TRP A 109 7.56 10.87 0.13
N PRO A 110 8.69 10.47 -0.49
CA PRO A 110 8.88 10.56 -1.94
C PRO A 110 7.72 9.98 -2.78
N GLU A 111 7.18 8.84 -2.36
CA GLU A 111 6.08 8.13 -2.99
C GLU A 111 4.70 8.79 -2.83
N GLN A 112 4.52 9.67 -1.84
CA GLN A 112 3.26 10.37 -1.55
C GLN A 112 3.25 11.83 -2.00
N THR A 113 4.30 12.28 -2.68
CA THR A 113 4.34 13.61 -3.29
C THR A 113 3.25 13.74 -4.36
N PRO A 114 2.70 14.95 -4.62
CA PRO A 114 1.72 15.14 -5.70
C PRO A 114 2.24 14.67 -7.07
N LEU A 115 3.55 14.84 -7.33
CA LEU A 115 4.21 14.34 -8.52
C LEU A 115 4.15 12.80 -8.59
N ALA A 116 4.62 12.10 -7.55
CA ALA A 116 4.62 10.64 -7.52
C ALA A 116 3.21 10.06 -7.65
N ILE A 117 2.23 10.62 -6.95
CA ILE A 117 0.83 10.20 -7.06
C ILE A 117 0.31 10.36 -8.49
N THR A 118 0.59 11.50 -9.13
CA THR A 118 0.18 11.74 -10.52
C THR A 118 0.84 10.75 -11.48
N ARG A 119 2.14 10.49 -11.32
CA ARG A 119 2.85 9.50 -12.15
C ARG A 119 2.33 8.08 -11.93
N MET A 120 2.12 7.67 -10.68
CA MET A 120 1.56 6.35 -10.36
C MET A 120 0.15 6.18 -10.96
N ARG A 121 -0.70 7.20 -10.85
CA ARG A 121 -2.03 7.19 -11.47
C ARG A 121 -1.95 6.98 -12.99
N ASN A 122 -1.05 7.70 -13.65
CA ASN A 122 -0.88 7.58 -15.11
C ASN A 122 -0.37 6.19 -15.51
N VAL A 123 0.60 5.64 -14.77
CA VAL A 123 1.10 4.27 -15.00
C VAL A 123 -0.04 3.26 -14.84
N LEU A 124 -0.74 3.27 -13.70
CA LEU A 124 -1.82 2.32 -13.44
C LEU A 124 -2.95 2.43 -14.47
N ALA A 125 -3.27 3.64 -14.92
CA ALA A 125 -4.28 3.85 -15.96
C ALA A 125 -3.90 3.22 -17.32
N ARG A 126 -2.61 3.17 -17.67
CA ARG A 126 -2.14 2.44 -18.88
C ARG A 126 -2.39 0.93 -18.81
N HIS A 127 -2.54 0.40 -17.59
CA HIS A 127 -2.83 -1.01 -17.31
C HIS A 127 -4.28 -1.24 -16.88
N GLU A 128 -5.20 -0.32 -17.24
CA GLU A 128 -6.64 -0.41 -16.96
C GLU A 128 -6.98 -0.48 -15.45
N ILE A 129 -6.08 0.03 -14.61
CA ILE A 129 -6.25 0.08 -13.17
C ILE A 129 -6.47 1.52 -12.71
N THR A 130 -7.56 1.74 -11.97
CA THR A 130 -7.85 3.03 -11.34
C THR A 130 -7.17 3.11 -9.97
N LEU A 131 -6.39 4.17 -9.75
CA LEU A 131 -5.84 4.49 -8.44
C LEU A 131 -6.87 5.22 -7.58
N GLU A 132 -7.08 4.73 -6.36
CA GLU A 132 -7.96 5.33 -5.37
C GLU A 132 -7.21 5.67 -4.10
N LEU A 133 -7.47 6.87 -3.58
CA LEU A 133 -6.85 7.37 -2.37
C LEU A 133 -7.97 7.86 -1.43
N PRO A 134 -8.70 6.96 -0.75
CA PRO A 134 -9.96 7.27 -0.05
C PRO A 134 -9.81 8.25 1.12
N VAL A 135 -8.57 8.52 1.56
CA VAL A 135 -8.23 9.36 2.70
C VAL A 135 -7.25 10.48 2.32
N TYR A 136 -7.03 10.71 1.02
CA TYR A 136 -6.04 11.69 0.58
C TYR A 136 -6.36 13.12 1.03
N ASP A 137 -7.64 13.43 1.12
CA ASP A 137 -8.19 14.72 1.51
C ASP A 137 -8.07 15.04 3.01
N VAL A 138 -7.61 14.08 3.83
CA VAL A 138 -7.48 14.27 5.27
C VAL A 138 -6.25 15.15 5.58
N PRO A 139 -6.45 16.36 6.14
CA PRO A 139 -5.40 17.37 6.17
C PRO A 139 -4.38 17.15 7.29
N ALA A 140 -4.77 16.49 8.40
CA ALA A 140 -3.90 16.25 9.53
C ALA A 140 -4.00 14.82 10.08
N LYS A 141 -2.93 14.40 10.77
CA LYS A 141 -2.84 13.10 11.43
C LYS A 141 -3.87 12.97 12.55
N GLU A 142 -4.16 14.06 13.22
CA GLU A 142 -5.10 14.17 14.32
C GLU A 142 -6.52 13.85 13.85
N ASP A 143 -6.87 14.19 12.61
CA ASP A 143 -8.17 13.90 12.02
C ASP A 143 -8.35 12.40 11.78
N ILE A 144 -7.33 11.72 11.25
CA ILE A 144 -7.33 10.24 11.13
C ILE A 144 -7.49 9.59 12.52
N ILE A 145 -6.78 10.12 13.52
CA ILE A 145 -6.87 9.60 14.89
C ILE A 145 -8.28 9.78 15.46
N ALA A 146 -8.91 10.95 15.25
CA ALA A 146 -10.25 11.24 15.69
C ALA A 146 -11.28 10.35 14.99
N GLU A 147 -11.16 10.14 13.68
CA GLU A 147 -12.05 9.25 12.92
C GLU A 147 -11.91 7.80 13.42
N LEU A 148 -10.69 7.27 13.58
CA LEU A 148 -10.51 5.91 14.11
C LEU A 148 -11.07 5.75 15.53
N ALA A 149 -10.91 6.75 16.39
CA ALA A 149 -11.49 6.75 17.72
C ALA A 149 -13.02 6.76 17.69
N ALA A 150 -13.64 7.45 16.72
CA ALA A 150 -15.10 7.43 16.54
C ALA A 150 -15.64 6.05 16.13
N TYR A 151 -14.83 5.23 15.44
CA TYR A 151 -15.13 3.81 15.20
C TYR A 151 -14.81 2.89 16.39
N GLY A 152 -14.31 3.42 17.52
CA GLY A 152 -13.88 2.61 18.67
C GLY A 152 -12.60 1.81 18.40
N LEU A 153 -11.82 2.17 17.37
CA LEU A 153 -10.57 1.49 17.03
C LEU A 153 -9.38 2.10 17.77
N SER A 154 -8.29 1.33 17.90
CA SER A 154 -7.06 1.87 18.47
C SER A 154 -6.45 2.95 17.57
N THR A 155 -5.89 3.98 18.19
CA THR A 155 -5.24 5.12 17.51
C THR A 155 -3.74 4.87 17.24
N PHE A 156 -3.23 3.70 17.66
CA PHE A 156 -1.85 3.29 17.42
C PHE A 156 -1.63 2.89 15.97
N ALA A 157 -0.45 3.21 15.43
CA ALA A 157 -0.04 2.68 14.13
C ALA A 157 0.39 1.21 14.31
N LEU A 158 -0.42 0.28 13.82
CA LEU A 158 -0.23 -1.17 13.97
C LEU A 158 0.44 -1.81 12.75
N GLU A 159 1.10 -1.00 11.92
CA GLU A 159 1.88 -1.47 10.77
C GLU A 159 3.21 -2.12 11.16
N GLN A 160 3.71 -2.96 10.27
CA GLN A 160 5.06 -3.51 10.37
C GLN A 160 6.09 -2.38 10.44
N LYS A 161 7.12 -2.50 11.29
CA LYS A 161 8.22 -1.53 11.33
C LYS A 161 9.26 -1.91 10.29
N CYS A 162 9.69 -0.93 9.50
CA CYS A 162 10.78 -1.07 8.55
C CYS A 162 12.11 -0.78 9.24
N LEU A 163 13.00 -1.77 9.30
CA LEU A 163 14.33 -1.63 9.89
C LEU A 163 15.28 -0.79 9.01
N GLN A 164 14.93 -0.56 7.74
CA GLN A 164 15.74 0.21 6.79
C GLN A 164 15.40 1.70 6.75
N GLN A 165 14.23 2.11 7.27
CA GLN A 165 13.71 3.48 7.16
C GLN A 165 14.66 4.54 7.74
N ILE A 166 15.42 4.19 8.78
CA ILE A 166 16.43 5.08 9.39
C ILE A 166 17.56 5.47 8.44
N LYS A 167 17.73 4.75 7.32
CA LYS A 167 18.76 5.00 6.32
C LYS A 167 18.27 5.91 5.18
N ASN A 168 17.00 6.33 5.22
CA ASN A 168 16.43 7.11 4.14
C ASN A 168 17.11 8.48 4.03
N VAL A 169 17.56 8.81 2.81
CA VAL A 169 18.10 10.13 2.50
C VAL A 169 16.97 11.10 2.15
N VAL A 170 17.18 12.38 2.45
CA VAL A 170 16.31 13.46 1.98
C VAL A 170 16.82 13.90 0.61
N LEU A 171 15.94 13.87 -0.39
CA LEU A 171 16.28 14.26 -1.75
C LEU A 171 16.07 15.77 -1.95
N SER A 172 16.91 16.41 -2.76
CA SER A 172 16.58 17.72 -3.34
C SER A 172 15.39 17.59 -4.29
N GLU A 173 14.73 18.71 -4.60
CA GLU A 173 13.57 18.72 -5.51
C GLU A 173 13.90 18.15 -6.89
N GLU A 174 14.99 18.59 -7.51
CA GLU A 174 15.48 18.08 -8.80
C GLU A 174 15.73 16.56 -8.75
N ARG A 175 16.38 16.11 -7.67
CA ARG A 175 16.73 14.70 -7.53
C ARG A 175 15.51 13.83 -7.25
N LEU A 176 14.56 14.33 -6.48
CA LEU A 176 13.26 13.71 -6.26
C LEU A 176 12.51 13.54 -7.58
N GLU A 177 12.46 14.57 -8.42
CA GLU A 177 11.82 14.48 -9.73
C GLU A 177 12.47 13.41 -10.62
N GLN A 178 13.81 13.34 -10.62
CA GLN A 178 14.54 12.31 -11.36
C GLN A 178 14.24 10.90 -10.82
N GLN A 179 14.25 10.71 -9.50
CA GLN A 179 13.97 9.43 -8.86
C GLN A 179 12.52 8.99 -9.09
N VAL A 180 11.55 9.91 -9.06
CA VAL A 180 10.15 9.61 -9.39
C VAL A 180 9.98 9.24 -10.87
N ARG A 181 10.73 9.86 -11.79
CA ARG A 181 10.72 9.44 -13.21
C ARG A 181 11.25 8.01 -13.40
N LEU A 182 12.35 7.67 -12.73
CA LEU A 182 12.88 6.31 -12.76
C LEU A 182 11.90 5.31 -12.14
N TRP A 183 11.26 5.70 -11.04
CA TRP A 183 10.23 4.92 -10.37
C TRP A 183 8.99 4.66 -11.26
N GLU A 184 8.51 5.70 -11.97
CA GLU A 184 7.43 5.59 -12.95
C GLU A 184 7.77 4.54 -14.04
N GLN A 185 8.96 4.64 -14.63
CA GLN A 185 9.43 3.73 -15.68
C GLN A 185 9.56 2.30 -15.16
N ALA A 186 10.09 2.12 -13.95
CA ALA A 186 10.30 0.80 -13.36
C ALA A 186 8.99 0.09 -13.03
N ILE A 187 8.00 0.82 -12.50
CA ILE A 187 6.67 0.28 -12.28
C ILE A 187 6.06 -0.13 -13.63
N ASP A 188 6.09 0.76 -14.62
CA ASP A 188 5.50 0.48 -15.94
C ASP A 188 6.09 -0.77 -16.58
N GLN A 189 7.42 -0.91 -16.56
CA GLN A 189 8.13 -2.08 -17.06
C GLN A 189 7.75 -3.37 -16.31
N SER A 190 7.63 -3.33 -14.99
CA SER A 190 7.20 -4.48 -14.21
C SER A 190 5.72 -4.82 -14.45
N MET A 191 4.85 -3.81 -14.62
CA MET A 191 3.43 -4.00 -14.90
C MET A 191 3.19 -4.63 -16.29
N CYS A 192 4.02 -4.33 -17.30
CA CYS A 192 3.98 -5.02 -18.59
C CYS A 192 4.28 -6.53 -18.49
N LYS A 193 4.87 -6.99 -17.39
CA LYS A 193 5.30 -8.38 -17.18
C LYS A 193 4.59 -9.05 -16.01
N LEU A 194 3.39 -8.57 -15.62
CA LEU A 194 2.68 -9.13 -14.46
C LEU A 194 2.48 -10.66 -14.54
N ASP A 195 2.29 -11.21 -15.74
CA ASP A 195 2.14 -12.66 -15.95
C ASP A 195 3.41 -13.47 -15.62
N GLU A 196 4.56 -12.81 -15.57
CA GLU A 196 5.85 -13.43 -15.23
C GLU A 196 6.19 -13.31 -13.74
N ILE A 197 5.38 -12.57 -12.97
CA ILE A 197 5.64 -12.27 -11.55
C ILE A 197 4.87 -13.26 -10.68
N SER A 198 5.62 -14.14 -10.02
CA SER A 198 5.05 -15.05 -9.02
C SER A 198 4.79 -14.31 -7.70
N ILE A 199 3.58 -14.46 -7.17
CA ILE A 199 3.17 -13.93 -5.87
C ILE A 199 3.18 -15.04 -4.83
N ASP A 200 4.05 -14.91 -3.82
CA ASP A 200 4.12 -15.82 -2.68
C ASP A 200 3.17 -15.34 -1.58
N VAL A 201 1.98 -15.94 -1.53
CA VAL A 201 0.98 -15.71 -0.47
C VAL A 201 1.38 -16.55 0.74
N MET A 202 1.86 -15.89 1.79
CA MET A 202 2.28 -16.53 3.03
C MET A 202 1.10 -16.95 3.91
N GLU A 203 0.03 -16.14 3.89
CA GLU A 203 -1.18 -16.36 4.68
C GLU A 203 -2.37 -15.74 3.94
N GLU A 204 -3.48 -16.47 3.87
CA GLU A 204 -4.77 -15.97 3.40
C GLU A 204 -5.82 -16.27 4.46
N ARG A 205 -6.59 -15.25 4.85
CA ARG A 205 -7.70 -15.39 5.80
C ARG A 205 -8.85 -14.46 5.43
N ARG A 206 -10.08 -14.88 5.72
CA ARG A 206 -11.28 -14.04 5.57
C ARG A 206 -11.57 -13.27 6.86
N MET A 207 -12.22 -12.11 6.74
CA MET A 207 -12.57 -11.27 7.92
C MET A 207 -13.40 -12.01 8.96
N ARG A 208 -14.26 -12.97 8.55
CA ARG A 208 -15.00 -13.83 9.49
C ARG A 208 -14.13 -14.63 10.45
N GLU A 209 -12.87 -14.90 10.10
CA GLU A 209 -11.93 -15.66 10.93
C GLU A 209 -11.19 -14.79 11.97
N PHE A 210 -11.39 -13.48 11.91
CA PHE A 210 -10.85 -12.51 12.86
C PHE A 210 -11.88 -12.05 13.91
N ARG A 211 -13.11 -12.57 13.83
CA ARG A 211 -14.21 -12.32 14.77
C ARG A 211 -14.14 -13.21 16.00
#